data_AF-A0AAE2XUD0-F1
#
_entry.id   AF-A0AAE2XUD0-F1
#
_cell.length_a   1.000
_cell.length_b   1.000
_cell.length_c   1.000
_cell.angle_alpha   90.00
_cell.angle_beta   90.00
_cell.angle_gamma   90.00
#
_symmetry.space_group_name_H-M   'P 1'
#
loop_
_entity.id
_entity.type
_entity.pdbx_description
1 polymer ?
#
loop_
_entity_poly.entity_id
_entity_poly.type
_entity_poly.pdbx_seq_one_letter_code
_entity_poly.pdbx_strand_id
1 'polypeptide(L)' 'MEVKGSRLVKSNNEHYLHVTFRKTIEERKAEGILGVDVNERSIELTVARPNKVKFL' A
#
# COMPACT_ATOMS: atom_id res chain seq x y z
N MET A 1 2.48 -14.18 -2.87
CA MET A 1 1.39 -13.44 -3.53
C MET A 1 0.44 -14.48 -4.08
N GLU A 2 -0.84 -14.45 -3.71
CA GLU A 2 -1.78 -15.53 -4.02
C GLU A 2 -2.91 -14.99 -4.89
N VAL A 3 -3.28 -15.71 -5.96
CA VAL A 3 -4.44 -15.34 -6.78
C VAL A 3 -5.71 -15.74 -6.02
N LYS A 4 -6.50 -14.75 -5.62
CA LYS A 4 -7.78 -14.96 -4.91
C LYS A 4 -8.90 -15.39 -5.86
N GLY A 5 -8.76 -15.05 -7.13
CA GLY A 5 -9.72 -15.40 -8.17
C GLY A 5 -9.39 -14.70 -9.47
N SER A 6 -9.91 -15.26 -10.55
CA SER A 6 -9.88 -14.64 -11.86
C SER A 6 -11.26 -14.71 -12.51
N ARG A 7 -11.58 -13.73 -13.33
CA ARG A 7 -12.78 -13.75 -14.17
C ARG A 7 -12.49 -13.11 -15.52
N LEU A 8 -13.07 -13.70 -16.56
CA LEU A 8 -13.07 -13.12 -17.88
C LEU A 8 -14.29 -12.20 -18.00
N VAL A 9 -14.05 -10.95 -18.37
CA VAL A 9 -15.10 -9.95 -18.55
C VAL A 9 -15.11 -9.53 -20.01
N LYS A 10 -16.27 -9.60 -20.64
CA LYS A 10 -16.48 -9.01 -21.96
C LYS A 10 -17.10 -7.63 -21.79
N SER A 11 -16.49 -6.62 -22.39
CA SER A 11 -17.06 -5.27 -22.47
C SER A 11 -16.95 -4.81 -23.92
N ASN A 12 -18.10 -4.43 -24.50
CA ASN A 12 -18.22 -4.16 -25.93
C ASN A 12 -17.66 -5.33 -26.78
N ASN A 13 -16.58 -5.07 -27.54
CA ASN A 13 -15.93 -6.04 -28.42
C ASN A 13 -14.58 -6.55 -27.87
N GLU A 14 -14.26 -6.21 -26.62
CA GLU A 14 -13.00 -6.56 -25.96
C GLU A 14 -13.21 -7.55 -24.82
N HIS A 15 -12.17 -8.34 -24.55
CA HIS A 15 -12.13 -9.32 -23.48
C HIS A 15 -11.02 -8.95 -22.50
N TYR A 16 -11.36 -8.90 -21.22
CA TYR A 16 -10.47 -8.53 -20.13
C TYR A 16 -10.32 -9.71 -19.18
N LEU A 17 -9.08 -10.08 -18.85
CA LEU A 17 -8.80 -11.01 -17.77
C LEU A 17 -8.59 -10.21 -16.48
N HIS A 18 -9.60 -10.21 -15.61
CA HIS A 18 -9.48 -9.61 -14.29
C HIS A 18 -8.87 -10.65 -13.35
N VAL A 19 -7.70 -10.37 -12.80
CA VAL A 19 -7.04 -11.22 -11.81
C VAL A 19 -6.97 -10.48 -10.48
N THR A 20 -7.55 -11.06 -9.43
CA THR A 20 -7.49 -10.50 -8.08
C THR A 20 -6.35 -11.16 -7.32
N PHE A 21 -5.40 -10.37 -6.84
CA PHE A 21 -4.28 -10.85 -6.04
C PHE A 21 -4.47 -10.46 -4.57
N ARG A 22 -4.21 -11.40 -3.66
CA ARG A 22 -4.00 -11.09 -2.24
C ARG A 22 -2.51 -10.96 -1.98
N LYS A 23 -2.12 -9.79 -1.49
CA LYS A 23 -0.80 -9.59 -0.90
C LYS A 23 -0.91 -9.86 0.60
N THR A 24 -0.52 -11.05 1.01
CA THR A 24 -0.19 -11.29 2.42
C THR A 24 1.11 -10.54 2.69
N ILE A 25 1.06 -9.56 3.59
CA ILE A 25 2.23 -8.81 4.02
C ILE A 25 2.74 -9.53 5.26
N GLU A 26 4.03 -9.81 5.32
CA GLU A 26 4.63 -10.32 6.56
C GLU A 26 4.50 -9.26 7.65
N GLU A 27 3.92 -9.65 8.79
CA GLU A 27 3.91 -8.81 9.98
C GLU A 27 5.33 -8.74 10.53
N ARG A 28 6.06 -7.69 10.15
CA ARG A 28 7.37 -7.36 10.71
C ARG A 28 7.20 -6.20 11.67
N LYS A 29 8.02 -6.20 12.73
CA LYS A 29 8.13 -5.03 13.61
C LYS A 29 8.59 -3.85 12.75
N ALA A 30 7.81 -2.78 12.74
CA ALA A 30 8.15 -1.59 11.97
C ALA A 30 9.45 -0.98 12.50
N GLU A 31 10.40 -0.72 11.60
CA GLU A 31 11.66 -0.04 11.90
C GLU A 31 11.61 1.40 11.36
N GLY A 32 11.92 2.38 12.21
CA GLY A 32 11.92 3.80 11.86
C GLY A 32 10.92 4.62 12.66
N ILE A 33 10.69 5.86 12.21
CA ILE A 33 9.74 6.79 12.82
C ILE A 33 8.69 7.16 11.78
N LEU A 34 7.42 7.01 12.13
CA LEU A 34 6.29 7.50 11.35
C LEU A 34 5.86 8.84 11.94
N GLY A 35 6.09 9.92 11.20
CA GLY A 35 5.50 11.22 11.49
C GLY A 35 4.10 11.28 10.89
N VAL A 36 3.11 11.59 11.71
CA VAL A 36 1.74 11.87 11.28
C VAL A 36 1.47 13.34 11.61
N ASP A 37 1.29 14.16 10.59
CA ASP A 37 0.85 15.54 10.75
C ASP A 37 -0.62 15.65 10.37
N VAL A 38 -1.41 16.24 11.26
CA VAL A 38 -2.86 16.36 11.08
C VAL A 38 -3.25 17.79 11.35
N ASN A 39 -3.95 18.40 10.39
CA ASN A 39 -4.56 19.70 10.56
C ASN A 39 -6.05 19.67 10.14
N GLU A 40 -6.74 20.79 10.26
CA GLU A 40 -8.19 20.88 10.00
C GLU A 40 -8.57 20.59 8.54
N ARG A 41 -7.62 20.59 7.61
CA ARG A 41 -7.84 20.47 6.15
C ARG A 41 -7.14 19.27 5.52
N SER A 42 -6.10 18.72 6.14
CA SER A 42 -5.32 17.62 5.60
C SER A 42 -4.68 16.72 6.65
N ILE A 43 -4.34 15.51 6.20
CA ILE A 43 -3.52 14.53 6.93
C ILE A 43 -2.30 14.26 6.05
N GLU A 44 -1.10 14.46 6.58
CA GLU A 44 0.17 14.17 5.93
C GLU A 44 0.93 13.07 6.68
N LEU A 45 1.49 12.13 5.91
CA LEU A 45 2.20 10.96 6.44
C LEU A 45 3.64 10.96 5.94
N THR A 46 4.60 10.97 6.86
CA THR A 46 6.04 10.90 6.53
C THR A 46 6.67 9.69 7.22
N VAL A 47 7.23 8.78 6.43
CA VAL A 47 7.99 7.62 6.94
C VAL A 47 9.48 7.92 6.87
N ALA A 48 10.13 8.06 8.02
CA ALA A 48 11.56 8.30 8.08
C ALA A 48 12.31 7.04 8.50
N ARG A 49 13.30 6.63 7.68
CA ARG A 49 14.15 5.48 8.00
C ARG A 49 15.11 5.83 9.15
N PRO A 50 15.38 4.90 10.08
CA PRO A 50 16.11 5.19 11.32
C PRO A 50 17.49 5.83 11.11
N ASN A 51 18.19 5.47 10.03
CA ASN A 51 19.54 5.96 9.75
C ASN A 51 19.60 7.33 9.05
N LYS A 52 18.46 7.95 8.77
CA LYS A 52 18.38 9.22 8.02
C LYS A 52 17.96 10.43 8.85
N VAL A 53 17.59 10.24 10.12
CA VAL A 53 17.10 11.33 10.97
C VAL A 53 18.02 11.48 12.18
N LYS A 54 18.68 12.63 12.29
CA LYS A 54 19.27 13.11 13.54
C LYS A 54 18.40 14.26 14.02
N PHE A 55 17.79 14.10 15.19
CA PHE A 55 17.14 15.20 15.87
C PHE A 55 18.23 16.07 16.52
N LEU A 56 18.20 17.37 16.26
CA LEU A 56 19.01 18.39 16.94
C LEU A 56 18.26 18.92 18.14
#